data_AF-A0A535ECB7-F1
#
_entry.id   AF-A0A535ECB7-F1
#
_cell.length_a   1.000
_cell.length_b   1.000
_cell.length_c   1.000
_cell.angle_alpha   90.00
_cell.angle_beta   90.00
_cell.angle_gamma   90.00
#
_symmetry.space_group_name_H-M   'P 1'
#
loop_
_entity.id
_entity.type
_entity.pdbx_description
1 polymer ?
#
loop_
_entity_poly.entity_id
_entity_poly.type
_entity_poly.pdbx_seq_one_letter_code
_entity_poly.pdbx_strand_id
1 'polypeptide(L)'
;MRFLAKFLHVRRSELDRTLQVAGFAMVIGWAMYTAFNGAQAIFLTKSGPQAYPLFFIILALAVWPMVALQGALTRRIGVTRAFRVSLALNVVASLGVYTAYEVDESPAVAFTAYVIYSVAFELVMLQFWLFVTQHFNLLEGKRIFPVIA
;
A
#
# COMPACT_ATOMS: atom_id res chain seq x y z
N MET A 1 9.70 14.00 -25.25
CA MET A 1 8.38 13.38 -25.02
C MET A 1 7.92 12.40 -26.11
N ARG A 2 8.06 12.68 -27.42
CA ARG A 2 7.58 11.77 -28.49
C ARG A 2 8.21 10.37 -28.47
N PHE A 3 9.50 10.26 -28.17
CA PHE A 3 10.23 8.99 -28.06
C PHE A 3 9.82 8.17 -26.82
N LEU A 4 9.63 8.83 -25.68
CA LEU A 4 9.26 8.17 -24.43
C LEU A 4 7.86 7.52 -24.51
N ALA A 5 6.89 8.21 -25.11
CA ALA A 5 5.57 7.64 -25.39
C ALA A 5 5.64 6.39 -26.28
N LYS A 6 6.54 6.39 -27.28
CA LYS A 6 6.74 5.25 -28.18
C LYS A 6 7.41 4.08 -27.47
N PHE A 7 8.41 4.34 -26.62
CA PHE A 7 9.09 3.32 -25.82
C PHE A 7 8.14 2.64 -24.83
N LEU A 8 7.32 3.43 -24.14
CA LEU A 8 6.34 2.95 -23.17
C LEU A 8 5.06 2.38 -23.81
N HIS A 9 4.91 2.43 -25.13
CA HIS A 9 3.68 2.05 -25.86
C HIS A 9 2.41 2.79 -25.39
N VAL A 10 2.56 4.04 -24.92
CA VAL A 10 1.46 4.90 -24.42
C VAL A 10 1.19 6.05 -25.40
N ARG A 11 -0.07 6.53 -25.50
CA ARG A 11 -0.37 7.70 -26.35
C ARG A 11 0.23 8.96 -25.75
N ARG A 12 0.59 9.93 -26.58
CA ARG A 12 1.17 11.20 -26.09
C ARG A 12 0.23 11.99 -25.18
N SER A 13 -1.07 11.92 -25.43
CA SER A 13 -2.11 12.53 -24.57
C SER A 13 -2.24 11.86 -23.19
N GLU A 14 -1.70 10.65 -23.04
CA GLU A 14 -1.75 9.86 -21.82
C GLU A 14 -0.41 9.93 -21.05
N LEU A 15 0.67 10.39 -21.70
CA LEU A 15 2.03 10.31 -21.18
C LEU A 15 2.20 11.06 -19.85
N ASP A 16 1.72 12.29 -19.74
CA ASP A 16 1.93 13.09 -18.52
C ASP A 16 1.20 12.48 -17.31
N ARG A 17 -0.06 12.05 -17.50
CA ARG A 17 -0.82 11.33 -16.45
C ARG A 17 -0.14 10.01 -16.09
N THR A 18 0.37 9.29 -17.08
CA THR A 18 1.09 8.03 -16.86
C THR A 18 2.36 8.25 -16.04
N LEU A 19 3.16 9.26 -16.37
CA LEU A 19 4.39 9.58 -15.64
C LEU A 19 4.10 10.05 -14.21
N GLN A 20 3.03 10.82 -13.99
CA GLN A 20 2.61 11.22 -12.64
C GLN A 20 2.21 10.00 -11.80
N VAL A 21 1.39 9.11 -12.35
CA VAL A 21 0.94 7.91 -11.65
C VAL A 21 2.08 6.91 -11.45
N ALA A 22 2.97 6.76 -12.42
CA ALA A 22 4.19 5.95 -12.30
C ALA A 22 5.13 6.52 -11.22
N GLY A 23 5.35 7.83 -11.21
CA GLY A 23 6.13 8.52 -10.19
C GLY A 23 5.56 8.29 -8.79
N PHE A 24 4.24 8.43 -8.65
CA PHE A 24 3.54 8.18 -7.41
C PHE A 24 3.61 6.70 -6.97
N ALA A 25 3.45 5.76 -7.91
CA ALA A 25 3.59 4.34 -7.67
C ALA A 25 5.00 3.98 -7.18
N MET A 26 6.05 4.58 -7.76
CA MET A 26 7.43 4.39 -7.32
C MET A 26 7.65 4.87 -5.88
N VAL A 27 7.13 6.06 -5.53
CA VAL A 27 7.26 6.60 -4.16
C VAL A 27 6.56 5.71 -3.14
N ILE A 28 5.31 5.29 -3.43
CA ILE A 28 4.56 4.37 -2.58
C ILE A 28 5.29 3.02 -2.47
N GLY A 29 5.70 2.47 -3.61
CA GLY A 29 6.37 1.17 -3.69
C GLY A 29 7.68 1.15 -2.91
N TRP A 30 8.51 2.19 -3.01
CA TRP A 30 9.74 2.30 -2.22
C TRP A 30 9.45 2.40 -0.72
N ALA A 31 8.50 3.25 -0.31
CA ALA A 31 8.15 3.39 1.09
C ALA A 31 7.66 2.05 1.68
N MET A 32 6.78 1.34 0.95
CA MET A 32 6.23 0.06 1.36
C MET A 32 7.30 -1.04 1.37
N TYR A 33 8.17 -1.09 0.36
CA TYR A 33 9.23 -2.10 0.29
C TYR A 33 10.30 -1.92 1.37
N THR A 34 10.67 -0.68 1.70
CA THR A 34 11.57 -0.40 2.83
C THR A 34 10.91 -0.82 4.15
N ALA A 35 9.65 -0.47 4.36
CA ALA A 35 8.90 -0.87 5.55
C ALA A 35 8.75 -2.40 5.65
N PHE A 36 8.50 -3.09 4.54
CA PHE A 36 8.42 -4.55 4.46
C PHE A 36 9.69 -5.21 5.01
N ASN A 37 10.85 -4.85 4.44
CA ASN A 37 12.12 -5.47 4.80
C ASN A 37 12.44 -5.25 6.28
N GLY A 38 12.20 -4.02 6.79
CA GLY A 38 12.40 -3.72 8.21
C GLY A 38 11.46 -4.49 9.12
N ALA A 39 10.15 -4.41 8.88
CA ALA A 39 9.15 -5.05 9.72
C ALA A 39 9.29 -6.59 9.71
N GLN A 40 9.56 -7.19 8.54
CA GLN A 40 9.76 -8.63 8.42
C GLN A 40 11.03 -9.10 9.13
N ALA A 41 12.13 -8.37 8.99
CA ALA A 41 13.38 -8.71 9.68
C ALA A 41 13.19 -8.69 11.20
N ILE A 42 12.59 -7.62 11.74
CA ILE A 42 12.33 -7.49 13.19
C ILE A 42 11.38 -8.59 13.68
N PHE A 43 10.32 -8.88 12.93
CA PHE A 43 9.39 -9.97 13.22
C PHE A 43 10.12 -11.33 13.30
N LEU A 44 10.96 -11.64 12.32
CA LEU A 44 11.71 -12.89 12.27
C LEU A 44 12.72 -12.99 13.42
N THR A 45 13.42 -11.91 13.74
CA THR A 45 14.41 -11.89 14.82
C THR A 45 13.77 -12.02 16.20
N LYS A 46 12.63 -11.36 16.44
CA LYS A 46 12.00 -11.30 17.78
C LYS A 46 10.98 -12.43 18.00
N SER A 47 10.15 -12.75 17.01
CA SER A 47 9.03 -13.69 17.15
C SER A 47 9.30 -15.07 16.52
N GLY A 48 10.23 -15.13 15.57
CA GLY A 48 10.65 -16.35 14.89
C GLY A 48 9.67 -16.87 13.82
N PRO A 49 10.12 -17.75 12.91
CA PRO A 49 9.30 -18.29 11.82
C PRO A 49 8.07 -19.07 12.29
N GLN A 50 8.10 -19.68 13.47
CA GLN A 50 7.00 -20.41 14.07
C GLN A 50 5.76 -19.54 14.32
N ALA A 51 5.90 -18.22 14.34
CA ALA A 51 4.78 -17.29 14.51
C ALA A 51 3.98 -17.04 13.22
N TYR A 52 4.47 -17.46 12.04
CA TYR A 52 3.79 -17.22 10.76
C TYR A 52 2.36 -17.80 10.67
N PRO A 53 2.08 -19.03 11.11
CA PRO A 53 0.72 -19.57 11.05
C PRO A 53 -0.28 -18.68 11.81
N LEU A 54 0.08 -18.24 13.02
CA LEU A 54 -0.74 -17.33 13.80
C LEU A 54 -0.87 -15.96 13.14
N PHE A 55 0.24 -15.43 12.58
CA PHE A 55 0.24 -14.19 11.82
C PHE A 55 -0.76 -14.23 10.66
N PHE A 56 -0.78 -15.28 9.85
CA PHE A 56 -1.71 -15.38 8.73
C PHE A 56 -3.18 -15.47 9.16
N ILE A 57 -3.46 -16.18 10.27
CA ILE A 57 -4.81 -16.22 10.85
C ILE A 57 -5.25 -14.82 11.28
N ILE A 58 -4.40 -14.12 12.05
CA ILE A 58 -4.70 -12.78 12.54
C ILE A 58 -4.82 -11.79 11.39
N LEU A 59 -3.94 -11.88 10.38
CA LEU A 59 -3.97 -11.04 9.20
C LEU A 59 -5.29 -11.20 8.45
N ALA A 60 -5.75 -12.43 8.19
CA ALA A 60 -7.02 -12.67 7.52
C ALA A 60 -8.20 -12.04 8.28
N LEU A 61 -8.23 -12.21 9.60
CA LEU A 61 -9.25 -11.63 10.47
C LEU A 61 -9.18 -10.10 10.55
N ALA A 62 -8.00 -9.50 10.38
CA ALA A 62 -7.82 -8.06 10.40
C ALA A 62 -8.11 -7.40 9.05
N VAL A 63 -7.68 -8.01 7.94
CA VAL A 63 -7.80 -7.42 6.59
C VAL A 63 -9.25 -7.34 6.15
N TRP A 64 -10.06 -8.38 6.33
CA TRP A 64 -11.44 -8.40 5.81
C TRP A 64 -12.32 -7.28 6.38
N PRO A 65 -12.40 -7.07 7.71
CA PRO A 65 -13.13 -5.93 8.26
C PRO A 65 -12.60 -4.60 7.76
N MET A 66 -11.27 -4.47 7.64
CA MET A 66 -10.65 -3.22 7.20
C MET A 66 -10.93 -2.90 5.73
N VAL A 67 -10.93 -3.91 4.85
CA VAL A 67 -11.33 -3.75 3.44
C VAL A 67 -12.81 -3.37 3.36
N ALA A 68 -13.69 -3.97 4.18
CA ALA A 68 -15.10 -3.61 4.22
C ALA A 68 -15.32 -2.15 4.69
N LEU A 69 -14.63 -1.75 5.76
CA LEU A 69 -14.64 -0.37 6.28
C LEU A 69 -14.13 0.62 5.22
N GLN A 70 -13.06 0.26 4.52
CA GLN A 70 -12.49 1.06 3.45
C GLN A 70 -13.46 1.19 2.26
N GLY A 71 -14.15 0.11 1.89
CA GLY A 71 -15.20 0.13 0.87
C GLY A 71 -16.35 1.05 1.25
N ALA A 72 -16.81 0.99 2.51
CA ALA A 72 -17.84 1.88 3.03
C ALA A 72 -17.38 3.35 3.04
N LEU A 73 -16.14 3.62 3.45
CA LEU A 73 -15.54 4.96 3.41
C LEU A 73 -15.48 5.49 1.97
N THR A 74 -15.01 4.67 1.04
CA THR A 74 -14.89 5.01 -0.38
C THR A 74 -16.24 5.38 -0.99
N ARG A 75 -17.31 4.64 -0.65
CA ARG A 75 -18.68 4.97 -1.08
C ARG A 75 -19.16 6.31 -0.53
N ARG A 76 -18.76 6.68 0.69
CA ARG A 76 -19.22 7.92 1.36
C ARG A 76 -18.48 9.17 0.90
N ILE A 77 -17.16 9.10 0.73
CA ILE A 77 -16.34 10.30 0.47
C ILE A 77 -15.67 10.30 -0.91
N GLY A 78 -15.84 9.23 -1.69
CA GLY A 78 -15.18 9.04 -2.99
C GLY A 78 -13.74 8.54 -2.86
N VAL A 79 -13.24 7.92 -3.94
CA VAL A 79 -11.92 7.26 -3.97
C VAL A 79 -10.78 8.23 -3.66
N THR A 80 -10.74 9.42 -4.29
CA THR A 80 -9.63 10.36 -4.07
C THR A 80 -9.50 10.80 -2.62
N ARG A 81 -10.63 11.09 -1.94
CA ARG A 81 -10.60 11.50 -0.53
C ARG A 81 -10.30 10.30 0.37
N ALA A 82 -10.89 9.14 0.09
CA ALA A 82 -10.61 7.90 0.82
C ALA A 82 -9.14 7.51 0.75
N PHE A 83 -8.49 7.66 -0.41
CA PHE A 83 -7.08 7.38 -0.57
C PHE A 83 -6.21 8.34 0.25
N ARG A 84 -6.50 9.65 0.24
CA ARG A 84 -5.81 10.63 1.10
C ARG A 84 -5.95 10.29 2.59
N VAL A 85 -7.14 9.90 3.03
CA VAL A 85 -7.36 9.43 4.40
C VAL A 85 -6.52 8.18 4.68
N SER A 86 -6.48 7.22 3.76
CA SER A 86 -5.67 6.02 3.91
C SER A 86 -4.18 6.33 4.06
N LEU A 87 -3.65 7.29 3.29
CA LEU A 87 -2.26 7.74 3.41
C LEU A 87 -2.00 8.47 4.74
N ALA A 88 -2.93 9.32 5.19
CA ALA A 88 -2.82 9.97 6.49
C ALA A 88 -2.83 8.97 7.65
N LEU A 89 -3.71 7.96 7.59
CA LEU A 89 -3.76 6.88 8.58
C LEU A 89 -2.46 6.06 8.59
N ASN A 90 -1.81 5.88 7.43
CA ASN A 90 -0.50 5.23 7.38
C ASN A 90 0.57 6.04 8.13
N VAL A 91 0.60 7.37 7.96
CA VAL A 91 1.51 8.23 8.74
C VAL A 91 1.28 8.07 10.24
N VAL A 92 0.02 8.10 10.68
CA VAL A 92 -0.34 7.91 12.09
C VAL A 92 0.06 6.52 12.58
N ALA A 93 -0.18 5.47 11.80
CA ALA A 93 0.20 4.10 12.13
C ALA A 93 1.72 3.95 12.26
N SER A 94 2.51 4.54 11.35
CA SER A 94 3.97 4.52 11.42
C SER A 94 4.49 5.22 12.68
N LEU A 95 3.92 6.36 13.06
CA LEU A 95 4.27 7.03 14.32
C LEU A 95 3.87 6.18 15.54
N GLY A 96 2.72 5.52 15.49
CA GLY A 96 2.28 4.59 16.53
C GLY A 96 3.23 3.40 16.69
N VAL A 97 3.69 2.80 15.59
CA VAL A 97 4.68 1.71 15.61
C VAL A 97 6.02 2.20 16.17
N TYR A 98 6.50 3.37 15.74
CA TYR A 98 7.74 3.95 16.25
C TYR A 98 7.68 4.16 17.77
N THR A 99 6.62 4.82 18.25
CA THR A 99 6.44 5.07 19.70
C THR A 99 6.25 3.79 20.50
N ALA A 100 5.63 2.75 19.95
CA ALA A 100 5.51 1.46 20.61
C ALA A 100 6.88 0.82 20.86
N TYR A 101 7.80 0.89 19.88
CA TYR A 101 9.16 0.37 20.04
C TYR A 101 10.01 1.16 21.02
N GLU A 102 9.78 2.46 21.19
CA GLU A 102 10.45 3.27 22.24
C GLU A 102 10.05 2.85 23.65
N VAL A 103 8.89 2.21 23.81
CA VAL A 103 8.36 1.77 25.12
C VAL A 103 8.67 0.29 25.38
N ASP A 104 8.53 -0.57 24.38
CA ASP A 104 8.72 -2.02 24.52
C ASP A 104 9.21 -2.65 23.19
N GLU A 105 10.29 -3.44 23.27
CA GLU A 105 10.84 -4.20 22.14
C GLU A 105 10.52 -5.70 22.21
N SER A 106 9.45 -6.08 22.90
CA SER A 106 9.02 -7.47 23.02
C SER A 106 8.61 -8.10 21.69
N PRO A 107 8.62 -9.46 21.60
CA PRO A 107 8.08 -10.17 20.44
C PRO A 107 6.63 -9.83 20.12
N ALA A 108 5.83 -9.45 21.12
CA ALA A 108 4.43 -9.06 20.93
C ALA A 108 4.31 -7.75 20.15
N VAL A 109 5.15 -6.75 20.45
CA VAL A 109 5.23 -5.50 19.69
C VAL A 109 5.69 -5.77 18.25
N ALA A 110 6.72 -6.59 18.06
CA ALA A 110 7.21 -6.96 16.74
C ALA A 110 6.16 -7.68 15.88
N PHE A 111 5.43 -8.62 16.48
CA PHE A 111 4.32 -9.32 15.86
C PHE A 111 3.22 -8.35 15.43
N THR A 112 2.82 -7.47 16.34
CA THR A 112 1.73 -6.51 16.11
C THR A 112 2.10 -5.48 15.05
N ALA A 113 3.32 -4.95 15.08
CA ALA A 113 3.84 -4.03 14.07
C ALA A 113 3.83 -4.67 12.68
N TYR A 114 4.19 -5.95 12.57
CA TYR A 114 4.15 -6.66 11.29
C TYR A 114 2.72 -6.85 10.78
N VAL A 115 1.75 -7.18 11.64
CA VAL A 115 0.31 -7.21 11.28
C VAL A 115 -0.18 -5.84 10.81
N ILE A 116 0.13 -4.77 11.54
CA ILE A 116 -0.27 -3.40 11.19
C ILE A 116 0.29 -3.03 9.82
N TYR A 117 1.58 -3.29 9.58
CA TYR A 117 2.20 -3.06 8.27
C TYR A 117 1.47 -3.82 7.17
N SER A 118 1.21 -5.13 7.36
CA SER A 118 0.57 -5.96 6.33
C SER A 118 -0.86 -5.52 6.02
N VAL A 119 -1.64 -5.15 7.03
CA VAL A 119 -2.98 -4.58 6.80
C VAL A 119 -2.88 -3.26 6.06
N ALA A 120 -1.98 -2.36 6.48
CA ALA A 120 -1.80 -1.07 5.84
C ALA A 120 -1.36 -1.22 4.37
N PHE A 121 -0.48 -2.19 4.09
CA PHE A 121 -0.02 -2.53 2.75
C PHE A 121 -1.20 -2.90 1.83
N GLU A 122 -2.03 -3.85 2.26
CA GLU A 122 -3.20 -4.31 1.50
C GLU A 122 -4.17 -3.15 1.20
N LEU A 123 -4.47 -2.33 2.21
CA LEU A 123 -5.40 -1.20 2.06
C LEU A 123 -4.87 -0.12 1.11
N VAL A 124 -3.57 0.18 1.17
CA VAL A 124 -2.95 1.18 0.28
C VAL A 124 -2.92 0.66 -1.15
N MET A 125 -2.54 -0.60 -1.37
CA MET A 125 -2.53 -1.21 -2.71
C MET A 125 -3.92 -1.25 -3.32
N LEU A 126 -4.93 -1.64 -2.53
CA LEU A 126 -6.32 -1.65 -2.99
C LEU A 126 -6.78 -0.25 -3.41
N GLN A 127 -6.53 0.78 -2.60
CA GLN A 127 -6.90 2.16 -2.94
C GLN A 127 -6.13 2.72 -4.12
N PHE A 128 -4.85 2.39 -4.22
CA PHE A 128 -4.03 2.79 -5.36
C PHE A 128 -4.65 2.26 -6.66
N TRP A 129 -5.02 0.98 -6.72
CA TRP A 129 -5.65 0.41 -7.92
C TRP A 129 -7.06 0.95 -8.19
N LEU A 130 -7.85 1.22 -7.15
CA LEU A 130 -9.13 1.95 -7.30
C LEU A 130 -8.94 3.36 -7.86
N PHE A 131 -7.90 4.06 -7.41
CA PHE A 131 -7.57 5.39 -7.92
C PHE A 131 -7.12 5.34 -9.39
N VAL A 132 -6.25 4.40 -9.75
CA VAL A 132 -5.77 4.21 -11.13
C VAL A 132 -6.93 3.91 -12.08
N THR A 133 -7.86 3.04 -11.69
CA THR A 133 -9.02 2.68 -12.52
C THR A 133 -10.04 3.81 -12.70
N GLN A 134 -10.05 4.82 -11.83
CA GLN A 134 -10.80 6.06 -12.05
C GLN A 134 -10.05 7.08 -12.91
N HIS A 135 -8.72 7.06 -12.87
CA HIS A 135 -7.89 8.03 -13.57
C HIS A 135 -7.69 7.71 -15.06
N PHE A 136 -7.84 6.43 -15.41
CA PHE A 136 -7.67 5.91 -16.77
C PHE A 136 -8.86 5.05 -17.20
N ASN A 137 -9.28 5.19 -18.46
CA ASN A 137 -10.29 4.29 -19.02
C ASN A 137 -9.72 2.88 -19.27
N LEU A 138 -10.59 1.92 -19.58
CA LEU A 138 -10.19 0.51 -19.74
C LEU A 138 -9.08 0.29 -20.80
N LEU A 139 -9.10 1.04 -21.91
CA LEU A 139 -8.10 0.92 -22.98
C LEU A 139 -6.78 1.59 -22.61
N GLU A 140 -6.83 2.71 -21.89
CA GLU A 140 -5.66 3.37 -21.30
C GLU A 140 -5.02 2.47 -20.24
N GLY A 141 -5.82 1.90 -19.33
CA GLY A 141 -5.41 0.98 -18.27
C GLY A 141 -4.58 -0.18 -18.79
N LYS A 142 -5.02 -0.84 -19.88
CA LYS A 142 -4.27 -1.94 -20.50
C LYS A 142 -2.87 -1.53 -21.01
N ARG A 143 -2.69 -0.28 -21.44
CA ARG A 143 -1.40 0.23 -21.94
C ARG A 143 -0.47 0.64 -20.82
N ILE A 144 -1.01 1.26 -19.77
CA ILE A 144 -0.20 1.77 -18.66
C ILE A 144 0.14 0.71 -17.63
N PHE A 145 -0.66 -0.36 -17.50
CA PHE A 145 -0.45 -1.38 -16.47
C PHE A 145 0.97 -1.95 -16.47
N PRO A 146 1.59 -2.33 -17.61
CA PRO A 146 2.97 -2.80 -17.65
C PRO A 146 4.03 -1.75 -17.29
N VAL A 147 3.65 -0.47 -17.20
CA VAL A 147 4.56 0.64 -16.87
C VAL A 147 4.52 0.95 -15.38
N ILE A 148 3.40 0.68 -14.70
CA ILE A 148 3.15 1.09 -13.31
C ILE A 148 3.03 -0.09 -12.33
N ALA A 149 2.89 -1.31 -12.82
CA ALA A 149 2.88 -2.56 -12.04
C ALA A 149 4.28 -3.19 -12.02
#